data_AF-A0A8K0KI27-F1
#
_entry.id   AF-A0A8K0KI27-F1
#
_cell.length_a   1.000
_cell.length_b   1.000
_cell.length_c   1.000
_cell.angle_alpha   90.00
_cell.angle_beta   90.00
_cell.angle_gamma   90.00
#
_symmetry.space_group_name_H-M   'P 1'
#
loop_
_entity.id
_entity.type
_entity.pdbx_description
1 polymer ?
#
loop_
_entity_poly.entity_id
_entity_poly.type
_entity_poly.pdbx_seq_one_letter_code
_entity_poly.pdbx_strand_id
1 'polypeptide(L)'
;MWSTADDSMICRFTSEAKDKPMGCGILITTYSMITHTQKRSWEAEQTMRWLQEQEWGIMVLDEVHTIPAKMFRRVLTIVQSHCKLGLTATLLREDDKIADLNFLIGPKLYEANWLELQKRGFIARVQCAEVWCPMTSEFYREYLMCKTQKKLLLYVMNPNKFRACQFLIRYHERRCDKIIVFSDNVFALKHYAIKMNKPYIYGPTVQTCLGTET
;
A
#
# COMPACT_ATOMS: atom_id res chain seq x y z
N MET A 1 5.87 5.17 -25.53
CA MET A 1 4.40 5.22 -25.38
C MET A 1 3.94 3.79 -25.10
N TRP A 2 3.26 3.54 -23.98
CA TRP A 2 2.94 2.17 -23.53
C TRP A 2 1.59 1.64 -24.06
N SER A 3 0.72 2.52 -24.56
CA SER A 3 -0.56 2.16 -25.20
C SER A 3 -1.04 3.31 -26.11
N THR A 4 -1.92 2.99 -27.07
CA THR A 4 -2.61 3.95 -27.97
C THR A 4 -4.07 4.20 -27.56
N ALA A 5 -4.46 3.84 -26.34
CA ALA A 5 -5.81 4.05 -25.84
C ALA A 5 -6.05 5.53 -25.48
N ASP A 6 -7.12 6.10 -26.01
CA ASP A 6 -7.56 7.46 -25.71
C ASP A 6 -8.41 7.50 -24.42
N ASP A 7 -8.49 8.69 -23.79
CA ASP A 7 -9.27 8.91 -22.55
C ASP A 7 -10.76 8.55 -22.72
N SER A 8 -11.31 8.62 -23.93
CA SER A 8 -12.68 8.20 -24.23
C SER A 8 -12.91 6.69 -24.07
N MET A 9 -11.86 5.89 -24.18
CA MET A 9 -11.91 4.44 -24.03
C MET A 9 -11.74 4.00 -22.57
N ILE A 10 -11.32 4.90 -21.68
CA ILE A 10 -11.00 4.64 -20.28
C ILE A 10 -12.09 5.22 -19.38
N CYS A 11 -12.73 4.35 -18.61
CA CYS A 11 -13.67 4.74 -17.58
C CYS A 11 -13.03 4.56 -16.21
N ARG A 12 -12.99 5.62 -15.39
CA ARG A 12 -12.54 5.53 -13.99
C ARG A 12 -13.77 5.52 -13.08
N PHE A 13 -13.84 4.48 -12.26
CA PHE A 13 -14.88 4.29 -11.27
C PHE A 13 -14.24 4.16 -9.88
N THR A 14 -13.89 5.31 -9.32
CA THR A 14 -13.24 5.45 -8.01
C THR A 14 -14.09 6.33 -7.10
N SER A 15 -13.66 6.55 -5.86
CA SER A 15 -14.34 7.49 -4.96
C SER A 15 -14.27 8.94 -5.43
N GLU A 16 -13.20 9.31 -6.16
CA GLU A 16 -12.91 10.69 -6.57
C GLU A 16 -13.38 10.97 -8.01
N ALA A 17 -13.25 10.00 -8.91
CA ALA A 17 -13.65 10.11 -10.31
C ALA A 17 -14.74 9.10 -10.66
N LYS A 18 -15.83 9.57 -11.27
CA LYS A 18 -16.98 8.78 -11.73
C LYS A 18 -17.27 9.14 -13.18
N ASP A 19 -16.45 8.60 -14.07
CA ASP A 19 -16.65 8.80 -15.51
C ASP A 19 -17.89 8.00 -15.96
N LYS A 20 -18.62 8.52 -16.96
CA LYS A 20 -19.81 7.83 -17.48
C LYS A 20 -19.37 6.71 -18.42
N PRO A 21 -19.91 5.48 -18.29
CA PRO A 21 -19.57 4.39 -19.19
C PRO A 21 -20.30 4.54 -20.53
N MET A 22 -19.75 5.36 -21.44
CA MET A 22 -20.23 5.46 -22.82
C MET A 22 -19.20 4.86 -23.77
N GLY A 23 -19.41 3.60 -24.19
CA GLY A 23 -18.56 2.95 -25.19
C GLY A 23 -17.11 2.68 -24.76
N CYS A 24 -16.82 2.74 -23.46
CA CYS A 24 -15.49 2.46 -22.93
C CYS A 24 -15.14 0.97 -22.99
N GLY A 25 -13.91 0.66 -23.43
CA GLY A 25 -13.39 -0.71 -23.47
C GLY A 25 -12.55 -1.07 -22.24
N ILE A 26 -12.13 -0.06 -21.47
CA ILE A 26 -11.26 -0.23 -20.31
C ILE A 26 -11.92 0.43 -19.10
N LEU A 27 -12.11 -0.35 -18.03
CA LEU A 27 -12.61 0.15 -16.75
C LEU A 27 -11.53 0.01 -15.68
N ILE A 28 -11.28 1.11 -14.96
CA ILE A 28 -10.40 1.14 -13.79
C ILE A 28 -11.27 1.42 -12.57
N THR A 29 -11.26 0.52 -11.61
CA THR A 29 -12.12 0.58 -10.41
C THR A 29 -11.38 0.05 -9.19
N THR A 30 -11.86 0.41 -8.00
CA THR A 30 -11.31 -0.08 -6.73
C THR A 30 -12.19 -1.16 -6.12
N TYR A 31 -11.58 -2.07 -5.35
CA TYR A 31 -12.29 -3.16 -4.66
C TYR A 31 -13.43 -2.67 -3.76
N SER A 32 -13.20 -1.56 -3.06
CA SER A 32 -14.20 -0.95 -2.18
C SER A 32 -15.42 -0.46 -2.95
N MET A 33 -15.24 0.11 -4.14
CA MET A 33 -16.33 0.62 -4.97
C MET A 33 -17.24 -0.52 -5.45
N ILE A 34 -16.67 -1.64 -5.89
CA ILE A 34 -17.43 -2.83 -6.33
C ILE A 34 -18.16 -3.49 -5.16
N THR A 35 -17.47 -3.64 -4.02
CA THR A 35 -17.99 -4.36 -2.85
C THR A 35 -18.88 -3.50 -1.94
N HIS A 36 -19.08 -2.22 -2.23
CA HIS A 36 -19.94 -1.36 -1.42
C HIS A 36 -21.42 -1.79 -1.51
N THR A 37 -22.06 -2.15 -0.39
CA THR A 37 -23.49 -2.55 -0.35
C THR A 37 -24.44 -1.39 -0.02
N GLN A 38 -23.95 -0.27 0.52
CA GLN A 38 -24.84 0.82 0.94
C GLN A 38 -25.34 1.64 -0.26
N LYS A 39 -26.33 2.53 0.00
CA LYS A 39 -26.91 3.44 -1.01
C LYS A 39 -25.82 4.13 -1.82
N ARG A 40 -25.79 3.83 -3.11
CA ARG A 40 -24.90 4.45 -4.09
C ARG A 40 -25.54 5.71 -4.63
N SER A 41 -24.73 6.65 -5.11
CA SER A 41 -25.25 7.72 -5.97
C SER A 41 -25.85 7.09 -7.23
N TRP A 42 -26.85 7.74 -7.82
CA TRP A 42 -27.53 7.23 -9.02
C TRP A 42 -26.55 6.87 -10.15
N GLU A 43 -25.52 7.69 -10.37
CA GLU A 43 -24.46 7.46 -11.35
C GLU A 43 -23.64 6.18 -11.07
N ALA A 44 -23.37 5.91 -9.80
CA ALA A 44 -22.62 4.71 -9.39
C ALA A 44 -23.49 3.46 -9.52
N GLU A 45 -24.81 3.58 -9.36
CA GLU A 45 -25.73 2.48 -9.64
C GLU A 45 -25.80 2.17 -11.14
N GLN A 46 -25.87 3.19 -12.00
CA GLN A 46 -25.83 3.01 -13.45
C GLN A 46 -24.54 2.33 -13.92
N THR A 47 -23.39 2.80 -13.42
CA THR A 47 -22.08 2.22 -13.77
C THR A 47 -21.97 0.76 -13.32
N MET A 48 -22.56 0.43 -12.17
CA MET A 48 -22.59 -0.94 -11.66
C MET A 48 -23.52 -1.86 -12.45
N ARG A 49 -24.64 -1.35 -12.95
CA ARG A 49 -25.52 -2.12 -13.87
C ARG A 49 -24.79 -2.40 -15.18
N TRP A 50 -24.18 -1.37 -15.77
CA TRP A 50 -23.36 -1.53 -16.98
C TRP A 50 -22.23 -2.55 -16.80
N LEU A 51 -21.53 -2.51 -15.66
CA LEU A 51 -20.48 -3.47 -15.31
C LEU A 51 -20.99 -4.93 -15.25
N GLN A 52 -22.23 -5.13 -14.77
CA GLN A 52 -22.86 -6.44 -14.62
C GLN A 52 -23.48 -6.97 -15.92
N GLU A 53 -23.95 -6.08 -16.79
CA GLU A 53 -24.56 -6.41 -18.08
C GLU A 53 -23.52 -6.83 -19.13
N GLN A 54 -22.29 -6.35 -19.00
CA GLN A 54 -21.21 -6.61 -19.95
C GLN A 54 -20.38 -7.85 -19.56
N GLU A 55 -20.10 -8.72 -20.53
CA GLU A 55 -19.09 -9.78 -20.39
C GLU A 55 -17.68 -9.23 -20.63
N TRP A 56 -16.78 -9.44 -19.67
CA TRP A 56 -15.41 -8.93 -19.74
C TRP A 56 -14.43 -10.00 -20.24
N GLY A 57 -13.52 -9.61 -21.13
CA GLY A 57 -12.45 -10.51 -21.61
C GLY A 57 -11.45 -10.85 -20.51
N ILE A 58 -10.83 -9.82 -19.92
CA ILE A 58 -9.77 -9.97 -18.90
C ILE A 58 -10.10 -9.09 -17.69
N MET A 59 -10.02 -9.67 -16.50
CA MET A 59 -10.03 -8.97 -15.23
C MET A 59 -8.62 -8.94 -14.65
N VAL A 60 -8.05 -7.74 -14.50
CA VAL A 60 -6.75 -7.54 -13.84
C VAL A 60 -6.99 -7.10 -12.40
N LEU A 61 -6.37 -7.80 -11.47
CA LEU A 61 -6.52 -7.60 -10.04
C LEU A 61 -5.15 -7.29 -9.46
N ASP A 62 -4.98 -6.08 -8.97
CA ASP A 62 -3.73 -5.65 -8.35
C ASP A 62 -3.71 -5.92 -6.84
N GLU A 63 -2.51 -6.18 -6.31
CA GLU A 63 -2.23 -6.52 -4.92
C GLU A 63 -3.16 -7.59 -4.31
N VAL A 64 -3.33 -8.70 -5.02
CA VAL A 64 -4.29 -9.76 -4.64
C VAL A 64 -4.08 -10.33 -3.25
N HIS A 65 -2.87 -10.25 -2.70
CA HIS A 65 -2.55 -10.73 -1.35
C HIS A 65 -3.25 -9.91 -0.25
N THR A 66 -3.52 -8.62 -0.49
CA THR A 66 -4.13 -7.70 0.50
C THR A 66 -5.62 -7.94 0.70
N ILE A 67 -6.27 -8.68 -0.19
CA ILE A 67 -7.72 -8.76 -0.27
C ILE A 67 -8.24 -9.94 0.56
N PRO A 68 -9.19 -9.72 1.50
CA PRO A 68 -9.89 -10.81 2.17
C PRO A 68 -10.67 -11.67 1.19
N ALA A 69 -10.63 -13.00 1.37
CA ALA A 69 -11.32 -13.97 0.50
C ALA A 69 -12.83 -13.66 0.30
N LYS A 70 -13.51 -13.08 1.31
CA LYS A 70 -14.91 -12.66 1.21
C LYS A 70 -15.13 -11.52 0.21
N MET A 71 -14.29 -10.50 0.22
CA MET A 71 -14.38 -9.39 -0.74
C MET A 71 -14.07 -9.89 -2.14
N PHE A 72 -13.06 -10.75 -2.27
CA PHE A 72 -12.67 -11.33 -3.53
C PHE A 72 -13.80 -12.15 -4.19
N ARG A 73 -14.41 -13.06 -3.44
CA ARG A 73 -15.58 -13.84 -3.90
C ARG A 73 -16.69 -12.93 -4.40
N ARG A 74 -16.97 -11.84 -3.68
CA ARG A 74 -18.02 -10.89 -4.06
C ARG A 74 -17.70 -10.16 -5.36
N VAL A 75 -16.46 -9.73 -5.57
CA VAL A 75 -16.04 -9.10 -6.84
C VAL A 75 -16.24 -10.07 -8.00
N LEU A 76 -15.83 -11.33 -7.83
CA LEU A 76 -15.99 -12.37 -8.85
C LEU A 76 -17.45 -12.74 -9.13
N THR A 77 -18.35 -12.64 -8.14
CA THR A 77 -19.79 -12.86 -8.34
C THR A 77 -20.43 -11.70 -9.09
N ILE A 78 -19.94 -10.48 -8.89
CA ILE A 78 -20.51 -9.28 -9.51
C ILE A 78 -20.02 -9.09 -10.94
N VAL A 79 -18.72 -9.32 -11.19
CA VAL A 79 -18.10 -9.06 -12.48
C VAL A 79 -17.78 -10.39 -13.16
N GLN A 80 -18.47 -10.65 -14.25
CA GLN A 80 -18.25 -11.84 -15.06
C GLN A 80 -17.10 -11.58 -16.04
N SER A 81 -16.08 -12.45 -16.00
CA SER A 81 -14.92 -12.36 -16.89
C SER A 81 -14.42 -13.74 -17.29
N HIS A 82 -13.91 -13.86 -18.52
CA HIS A 82 -13.36 -15.12 -19.04
C HIS A 82 -11.97 -15.43 -18.48
N CYS A 83 -11.10 -14.42 -18.40
CA CYS A 83 -9.74 -14.54 -17.91
C CYS A 83 -9.52 -13.64 -16.69
N LYS A 84 -8.79 -14.14 -15.70
CA LYS A 84 -8.45 -13.41 -14.47
C LYS A 84 -6.94 -13.42 -14.30
N LEU A 85 -6.36 -12.24 -14.09
CA LEU A 85 -4.94 -12.06 -13.85
C LEU A 85 -4.75 -11.37 -12.50
N GLY A 86 -4.15 -12.08 -11.55
CA GLY A 86 -3.74 -11.53 -10.27
C GLY A 86 -2.29 -11.05 -10.33
N LEU A 87 -2.07 -9.78 -10.03
CA LEU A 87 -0.77 -9.16 -9.86
C LEU A 87 -0.50 -9.02 -8.36
N THR A 88 0.69 -9.42 -7.92
CA THR A 88 1.12 -9.24 -6.53
C THR A 88 2.64 -9.26 -6.47
N ALA A 89 3.22 -8.35 -5.69
CA ALA A 89 4.66 -8.34 -5.45
C ALA A 89 5.08 -9.36 -4.39
N THR A 90 4.22 -9.59 -3.39
CA THR A 90 4.45 -10.51 -2.28
C THR A 90 3.37 -11.59 -2.27
N LEU A 91 3.76 -12.85 -2.12
CA LEU A 91 2.81 -13.97 -1.98
C LEU A 91 2.62 -14.38 -0.51
N LEU A 92 3.36 -13.74 0.40
CA LEU A 92 3.29 -14.03 1.83
C LEU A 92 2.03 -13.39 2.41
N ARG A 93 1.17 -14.25 2.95
CA ARG A 93 -0.03 -13.88 3.69
C ARG A 93 0.07 -14.54 5.06
N GLU A 94 0.00 -13.77 6.13
CA GLU A 94 0.20 -14.25 7.51
C GLU A 94 -0.92 -15.18 8.01
N ASP A 95 -2.03 -15.29 7.26
CA ASP A 95 -3.25 -16.00 7.68
C ASP A 95 -3.47 -17.36 6.97
N ASP A 96 -2.45 -17.94 6.31
CA ASP A 96 -2.46 -19.24 5.59
C ASP A 96 -3.59 -19.43 4.56
N LYS A 97 -4.35 -18.39 4.22
CA LYS A 97 -5.48 -18.42 3.27
C LYS A 97 -5.06 -18.30 1.81
N ILE A 98 -3.80 -18.56 1.50
CA ILE A 98 -3.28 -18.51 0.12
C ILE A 98 -3.95 -19.59 -0.75
N ALA A 99 -4.32 -20.74 -0.15
CA ALA A 99 -5.02 -21.81 -0.85
C ALA A 99 -6.37 -21.36 -1.42
N ASP A 100 -7.10 -20.48 -0.72
CA ASP A 100 -8.36 -19.92 -1.22
C ASP A 100 -8.14 -19.07 -2.47
N LEU A 101 -6.99 -18.40 -2.59
CA LEU A 101 -6.67 -17.54 -3.73
C LEU A 101 -6.48 -18.36 -5.02
N ASN A 102 -5.80 -19.50 -4.89
CA ASN A 102 -5.60 -20.43 -6.01
C ASN A 102 -6.91 -20.97 -6.55
N PHE A 103 -7.90 -21.20 -5.68
CA PHE A 103 -9.23 -21.63 -6.10
C PHE A 103 -10.02 -20.51 -6.80
N LEU A 104 -9.84 -19.26 -6.40
CA LEU A 104 -10.64 -18.13 -6.90
C LEU A 104 -10.11 -17.57 -8.23
N ILE A 105 -8.79 -17.47 -8.38
CA ILE A 105 -8.13 -16.92 -9.57
C ILE A 105 -7.59 -18.03 -10.47
N GLY A 106 -6.88 -18.97 -9.85
CA GLY A 106 -6.08 -19.98 -10.54
C GLY A 106 -4.69 -20.12 -9.92
N PRO A 107 -3.88 -21.07 -10.41
CA PRO A 107 -2.55 -21.33 -9.88
C PRO A 107 -1.58 -20.16 -10.16
N LYS A 108 -0.53 -20.07 -9.34
CA LYS A 108 0.60 -19.15 -9.58
C LYS A 108 1.32 -19.53 -10.89
N LEU A 109 1.21 -18.67 -11.91
CA LEU A 109 1.81 -18.91 -13.22
C LEU A 109 3.31 -18.58 -13.27
N TYR A 110 3.71 -17.49 -12.61
CA TYR A 110 5.09 -17.01 -12.67
C TYR A 110 5.47 -16.31 -11.36
N GLU A 111 6.70 -16.52 -10.92
CA GLU A 111 7.32 -15.80 -9.81
C GLU A 111 8.72 -15.39 -10.25
N ALA A 112 8.97 -14.08 -10.22
CA ALA A 112 10.28 -13.56 -10.56
C ALA A 112 11.22 -13.69 -9.36
N ASN A 113 12.41 -14.25 -9.58
CA ASN A 113 13.43 -14.32 -8.54
C ASN A 113 14.09 -12.95 -8.34
N TRP A 114 13.88 -12.35 -7.17
CA TRP A 114 14.44 -11.05 -6.82
C TRP A 114 15.97 -11.01 -6.87
N LEU A 115 16.67 -12.10 -6.51
CA LEU A 115 18.14 -12.15 -6.61
C LEU A 115 18.62 -12.06 -8.07
N GLU A 116 17.91 -12.68 -9.00
CA GLU A 116 18.29 -12.63 -10.42
C GLU A 116 18.03 -11.24 -11.01
N LEU A 117 16.89 -10.63 -10.67
CA LEU A 117 16.58 -9.26 -11.09
C LEU A 117 17.60 -8.26 -10.55
N GLN A 118 18.03 -8.42 -9.29
CA GLN A 118 19.09 -7.62 -8.68
C GLN A 118 20.46 -7.85 -9.37
N LYS A 119 20.81 -9.10 -9.70
CA LYS A 119 22.05 -9.42 -10.42
C LYS A 119 22.08 -8.83 -11.83
N ARG A 120 20.93 -8.85 -12.53
CA ARG A 120 20.78 -8.29 -13.88
C ARG A 120 20.67 -6.76 -13.90
N GLY A 121 20.60 -6.11 -12.74
CA GLY A 121 20.55 -4.66 -12.62
C GLY A 121 19.16 -4.05 -12.85
N PHE A 122 18.09 -4.86 -12.88
CA PHE A 122 16.71 -4.36 -12.93
C PHE A 122 16.25 -3.79 -11.59
N ILE A 123 16.82 -4.27 -10.48
CA ILE A 123 16.48 -3.85 -9.10
C ILE A 123 17.76 -3.36 -8.40
N ALA A 124 17.62 -2.29 -7.62
CA ALA A 124 18.70 -1.76 -6.78
C ALA A 124 19.17 -2.78 -5.74
N ARG A 125 20.48 -2.80 -5.43
CA ARG A 125 21.01 -3.69 -4.39
C ARG A 125 20.67 -3.13 -3.01
N VAL A 126 19.93 -3.90 -2.22
CA VAL A 126 19.56 -3.52 -0.86
C VAL A 126 20.53 -4.14 0.14
N GLN A 127 21.01 -3.34 1.09
CA GLN A 127 21.76 -3.81 2.25
C GLN A 127 20.87 -3.63 3.50
N CYS A 128 20.44 -4.74 4.08
CA CYS A 128 19.66 -4.74 5.31
C CYS A 128 20.62 -4.72 6.52
N ALA A 129 20.42 -3.77 7.43
CA ALA A 129 21.20 -3.67 8.67
C ALA A 129 20.26 -3.44 9.85
N GLU A 130 20.30 -4.35 10.82
CA GLU A 130 19.57 -4.20 12.08
C GLU A 130 20.42 -3.46 13.10
N VAL A 131 19.97 -2.27 13.51
CA VAL A 131 20.70 -1.42 14.47
C VAL A 131 19.97 -1.42 15.81
N TRP A 132 20.48 -2.24 16.73
CA TRP A 132 19.97 -2.34 18.09
C TRP A 132 20.49 -1.18 18.95
N CYS A 133 19.58 -0.40 19.53
CA CYS A 133 19.93 0.72 20.42
C CYS A 133 19.63 0.35 21.87
N PRO A 134 20.61 0.45 22.80
CA PRO A 134 20.36 0.17 24.21
C PRO A 134 19.32 1.14 24.79
N MET A 135 18.45 0.65 25.66
CA MET A 135 17.47 1.48 26.37
C MET A 135 18.15 2.21 27.53
N THR A 136 17.79 3.47 27.77
CA THR A 136 18.32 4.18 28.95
C THR A 136 17.71 3.62 30.23
N SER A 137 18.43 3.76 31.35
CA SER A 137 18.03 3.26 32.67
C SER A 137 16.64 3.73 33.10
N GLU A 138 16.34 5.01 32.88
CA GLU A 138 15.09 5.65 33.29
C GLU A 138 13.92 5.07 32.51
N PHE A 139 14.09 4.97 31.18
CA PHE A 139 13.10 4.40 30.29
C PHE A 139 12.89 2.91 30.56
N TYR A 140 13.97 2.16 30.81
CA TYR A 140 13.90 0.73 31.09
C TYR A 140 13.16 0.43 32.40
N ARG A 141 13.40 1.23 33.45
CA ARG A 141 12.66 1.13 34.71
C ARG A 141 11.16 1.31 34.51
N GLU A 142 10.75 2.39 33.85
CA GLU A 142 9.33 2.64 33.56
C GLU A 142 8.72 1.57 32.64
N TYR A 143 9.51 1.06 31.70
CA TYR A 143 9.08 0.01 30.78
C TYR A 143 8.74 -1.29 31.51
N LEU A 144 9.51 -1.67 32.53
CA LEU A 144 9.24 -2.85 33.35
C LEU A 144 8.00 -2.67 34.24
N MET A 145 7.78 -1.46 34.76
CA MET A 145 6.63 -1.15 35.61
C MET A 145 5.32 -1.06 34.81
N CYS A 146 5.40 -0.71 33.52
CA CYS A 146 4.23 -0.49 32.69
C CYS A 146 3.66 -1.80 32.10
N LYS A 147 2.38 -2.09 32.37
CA LYS A 147 1.65 -3.26 31.85
C LYS A 147 0.80 -2.98 30.60
N THR A 148 0.73 -1.74 30.13
CA THR A 148 -0.27 -1.27 29.14
C THR A 148 0.38 -0.79 27.84
N GLN A 149 -0.42 -0.41 26.84
CA GLN A 149 -0.03 0.21 25.55
C GLN A 149 1.02 1.33 25.64
N LYS A 150 1.14 2.02 26.78
CA LYS A 150 2.21 3.02 27.03
C LYS A 150 3.62 2.41 26.95
N LYS A 151 3.76 1.11 27.16
CA LYS A 151 5.00 0.35 27.02
C LYS A 151 5.59 0.47 25.61
N LEU A 152 4.73 0.52 24.59
CA LEU A 152 5.12 0.75 23.19
C LEU A 152 5.85 2.09 23.03
N LEU A 153 5.25 3.14 23.57
CA LEU A 153 5.77 4.49 23.46
C LEU A 153 7.14 4.64 24.14
N LEU A 154 7.36 3.95 25.26
CA LEU A 154 8.63 4.01 26.00
C LEU A 154 9.80 3.49 25.16
N TYR A 155 9.68 2.35 24.47
CA TYR A 155 10.80 1.85 23.68
C TYR A 155 10.98 2.60 22.35
N VAL A 156 9.90 3.18 21.79
CA VAL A 156 9.95 4.00 20.56
C VAL A 156 10.60 5.36 20.84
N MET A 157 10.25 5.98 21.97
CA MET A 157 10.76 7.30 22.39
C MET A 157 12.11 7.22 23.12
N ASN A 158 12.81 6.09 23.04
CA ASN A 158 14.13 5.93 23.63
C ASN A 158 15.12 6.99 23.07
N PRO A 159 15.75 7.82 23.92
CA PRO A 159 16.72 8.83 23.47
C PRO A 159 17.87 8.27 22.63
N ASN A 160 18.29 7.03 22.88
CA ASN A 160 19.36 6.41 22.10
C ASN A 160 18.91 6.08 20.67
N LYS A 161 17.64 5.68 20.46
CA LYS A 161 17.07 5.53 19.11
C LYS A 161 17.00 6.86 18.37
N PHE A 162 16.64 7.94 19.08
CA PHE A 162 16.64 9.28 18.50
C PHE A 162 18.04 9.69 18.01
N ARG A 163 19.08 9.45 18.82
CA ARG A 163 20.48 9.72 18.45
C ARG A 163 20.93 8.90 17.25
N ALA A 164 20.61 7.60 17.22
CA ALA A 164 20.95 6.73 16.11
C ALA A 164 20.26 7.16 14.80
N CYS A 165 18.96 7.47 14.87
CA CYS A 165 18.20 7.97 13.73
C CYS A 165 18.79 9.30 13.21
N GLN A 166 19.08 10.26 14.10
CA GLN A 166 19.71 11.52 13.72
C GLN A 166 21.09 11.33 13.09
N PHE A 167 21.89 10.39 13.62
CA PHE A 167 23.20 10.05 13.06
C PHE A 167 23.08 9.49 11.64
N LEU A 168 22.17 8.54 11.41
CA LEU A 168 21.95 7.93 10.10
C LEU A 168 21.46 8.95 9.08
N ILE A 169 20.53 9.82 9.46
CA ILE A 169 20.06 10.90 8.59
C ILE A 169 21.24 11.78 8.16
N ARG A 170 22.02 12.31 9.11
CA ARG A 170 23.20 13.14 8.80
C ARG A 170 24.28 12.40 8.01
N TYR A 171 24.38 11.09 8.18
CA TYR A 171 25.33 10.25 7.46
C TYR A 171 24.96 10.12 5.97
N HIS A 172 23.68 9.95 5.66
CA HIS A 172 23.18 9.87 4.29
C HIS A 172 23.00 11.24 3.62
N GLU A 173 22.70 12.29 4.39
CA GLU A 173 22.66 13.67 3.87
C GLU A 173 24.02 14.13 3.35
N ARG A 174 25.11 13.77 4.06
CA ARG A 174 26.49 14.05 3.59
C ARG A 174 26.86 13.34 2.29
N ARG A 175 26.10 12.32 1.89
CA ARG A 175 26.26 11.60 0.61
C ARG A 175 25.32 12.10 -0.47
N CYS A 176 24.43 13.04 -0.13
CA CYS A 176 23.35 13.49 -1.00
C CYS A 176 22.38 12.36 -1.40
N ASP A 177 22.18 11.37 -0.53
CA ASP A 177 21.21 10.30 -0.72
C ASP A 177 19.81 10.75 -0.30
N LYS A 178 18.77 10.22 -0.97
CA LYS A 178 17.37 10.39 -0.53
C LYS A 178 17.08 9.43 0.62
N ILE A 179 16.42 9.93 1.66
CA ILE A 179 16.17 9.19 2.90
C ILE A 179 14.68 9.17 3.19
N ILE A 180 14.15 8.01 3.58
CA ILE A 180 12.81 7.85 4.10
C ILE A 180 12.88 7.19 5.48
N VAL A 181 12.15 7.73 6.45
CA VAL A 181 12.07 7.19 7.81
C VAL A 181 10.63 6.79 8.08
N PHE A 182 10.41 5.49 8.28
CA PHE A 182 9.11 4.95 8.66
C PHE A 182 9.00 4.82 10.19
N SER A 183 7.83 5.15 10.72
CA SER A 183 7.51 5.02 12.14
C SER A 183 6.04 4.63 12.30
N ASP A 184 5.78 3.50 12.97
CA ASP A 184 4.42 3.00 13.21
C ASP A 184 3.61 3.92 14.13
N ASN A 185 4.30 4.69 14.98
CA ASN A 185 3.65 5.59 15.91
C ASN A 185 3.71 7.05 15.41
N VAL A 186 2.53 7.64 15.16
CA VAL A 186 2.38 9.01 14.67
C VAL A 186 2.90 10.06 15.66
N PHE A 187 2.70 9.84 16.97
CA PHE A 187 3.17 10.77 17.99
C PHE A 187 4.70 10.81 18.04
N ALA A 188 5.34 9.64 17.99
CA ALA A 188 6.79 9.56 17.90
C ALA A 188 7.31 10.20 16.60
N LEU A 189 6.69 9.90 15.46
CA LEU A 189 7.04 10.50 14.17
C LEU A 189 7.05 12.03 14.25
N LYS A 190 5.96 12.62 14.76
CA LYS A 190 5.83 14.08 14.91
C LYS A 190 6.92 14.65 15.83
N HIS A 191 7.20 13.99 16.95
CA HIS A 191 8.26 14.43 17.86
C HIS A 191 9.64 14.41 17.19
N TYR A 192 9.95 13.33 16.45
CA TYR A 192 11.22 13.18 15.75
C TYR A 192 11.37 14.23 14.65
N ALA A 193 10.34 14.39 13.81
CA ALA A 193 10.36 15.31 12.69
C ALA A 193 10.52 16.77 13.12
N ILE A 194 9.76 17.23 14.12
CA ILE A 194 9.88 18.59 14.67
C ILE A 194 11.28 18.82 15.25
N LYS A 195 11.78 17.87 16.04
CA LYS A 195 13.08 18.02 16.72
C LYS A 195 14.27 17.96 15.75
N MET A 196 14.11 17.27 14.63
CA MET A 196 15.13 17.19 13.56
C MET A 196 14.90 18.23 12.45
N ASN A 197 13.85 19.03 12.54
CA ASN A 197 13.39 19.97 11.51
C ASN A 197 13.30 19.32 10.11
N LYS A 198 12.55 18.22 10.02
CA LYS A 198 12.32 17.45 8.79
C LYS A 198 10.85 17.42 8.41
N PRO A 199 10.53 17.36 7.10
CA PRO A 199 9.15 17.16 6.66
C PRO A 199 8.63 15.80 7.13
N TYR A 200 7.34 15.73 7.41
CA TYR A 200 6.67 14.50 7.83
C TYR A 200 5.26 14.43 7.26
N ILE A 201 4.81 13.20 6.98
CA ILE A 201 3.48 12.91 6.45
C ILE A 201 2.80 11.93 7.40
N TYR A 202 1.54 12.19 7.75
CA TYR A 202 0.71 11.32 8.58
C TYR A 202 -0.76 11.40 8.13
N GLY A 203 -1.63 10.48 8.56
CA GLY A 203 -2.97 10.27 7.97
C GLY A 203 -3.81 11.53 7.66
N PRO A 204 -3.97 12.49 8.59
CA PRO A 204 -4.70 13.74 8.37
C PRO A 204 -4.02 14.80 7.47
N THR A 205 -2.85 14.51 6.88
CA THR A 205 -2.14 15.48 6.03
C THR A 205 -2.87 15.67 4.71
N VAL A 206 -3.15 16.91 4.33
CA VAL A 206 -3.87 17.24 3.09
C VAL A 206 -3.02 16.91 1.85
N GLN A 207 -3.65 16.31 0.84
CA GLN A 207 -2.97 15.86 -0.40
C GLN A 207 -2.37 17.01 -1.24
N THR A 208 -2.90 18.22 -1.11
CA THR A 208 -2.43 19.41 -1.83
C THR A 208 -1.03 19.88 -1.44
N CYS A 209 -0.53 19.50 -0.26
CA CYS A 209 0.80 19.92 0.21
C CYS A 209 1.98 19.10 -0.35
N LEU A 210 1.73 18.12 -1.23
CA LEU A 210 2.77 17.28 -1.84
C LEU A 210 3.41 17.88 -3.12
N GLY A 211 2.94 19.06 -3.56
CA GLY A 211 3.30 19.63 -4.87
C GLY A 211 4.21 20.87 -4.86
N THR A 212 4.65 21.37 -3.70
CA THR A 212 5.41 22.63 -3.65
C THR A 212 6.71 22.45 -2.88
N GLU A 213 7.72 21.86 -3.52
CA GLU A 213 9.15 22.05 -3.23
C GLU A 213 9.96 21.26 -4.28
N THR A 214 10.10 21.87 -5.46
CA THR A 214 11.18 21.60 -6.43
C THR A 214 11.86 22.92 -6.74
#